data_AF-A0A7C3RZJ4-F1
#
_entry.id   AF-A0A7C3RZJ4-F1
#
_cell.length_a   1.000
_cell.length_b   1.000
_cell.length_c   1.000
_cell.angle_alpha   90.00
_cell.angle_beta   90.00
_cell.angle_gamma   90.00
#
_symmetry.space_group_name_H-M   'P 1'
#
loop_
_entity.id
_entity.type
_entity.pdbx_description
1 polymer ?
#
loop_
_entity_poly.entity_id
_entity_poly.type
_entity_poly.pdbx_seq_one_letter_code
_entity_poly.pdbx_strand_id
1 'polypeptide(L)'
;MRLKKPIVASPDQVKIKREGEYAIIEYADRSIMTAQIKIGPEISEMSDEEILEFHNRLVEIREEMVAEYEHIAVEIPEGRPQIKCHTLADQWTPRGSVLRCVIGDGGFEEGPIFYIDDEELDLWQFGRLLSTYAGWGMRIVFVPDDRLTEQPPIEVRDPDDSN
;
A
#
# COMPACT_ATOMS: atom_id res chain seq x y z
N MET A 1 -0.51 15.25 -1.79
CA MET A 1 0.19 14.74 -0.60
C MET A 1 -0.69 13.70 0.07
N ARG A 2 -0.15 12.52 0.40
CA ARG A 2 -0.86 11.50 1.18
C ARG A 2 -0.85 11.93 2.65
N LEU A 3 -2.01 11.98 3.29
CA LEU A 3 -2.10 12.28 4.72
C LEU A 3 -1.41 11.16 5.53
N LYS A 4 -0.73 11.54 6.60
CA LYS A 4 -0.12 10.63 7.56
C LYS A 4 -1.21 9.88 8.33
N LYS A 5 -0.91 8.66 8.75
CA LYS A 5 -1.81 7.87 9.58
C LYS A 5 -1.96 8.53 10.97
N PRO A 6 -3.10 8.34 11.66
CA PRO A 6 -3.27 8.73 13.06
C PRO A 6 -2.14 8.18 13.94
N ILE A 7 -1.73 8.95 14.93
CA ILE A 7 -0.65 8.64 15.89
C ILE A 7 -1.17 8.75 17.32
N VAL A 8 -0.40 8.26 18.29
CA VAL A 8 -0.66 8.56 19.71
C VAL A 8 -0.55 10.07 19.91
N ALA A 9 -1.55 10.66 20.56
CA ALA A 9 -1.65 12.10 20.75
C ALA A 9 -1.97 12.50 22.18
N SER A 10 -1.54 13.70 22.57
CA SER A 10 -1.94 14.35 23.82
C SER A 10 -3.18 15.23 23.64
N PRO A 11 -3.90 15.58 24.73
CA PRO A 11 -5.14 16.36 24.65
C PRO A 11 -5.01 17.71 23.92
N ASP A 12 -3.84 18.37 24.00
CA ASP A 12 -3.57 19.64 23.33
C ASP A 12 -3.34 19.51 21.82
N GLN A 13 -3.10 18.28 21.34
CA GLN A 13 -2.81 18.00 19.93
C GLN A 13 -4.07 17.65 19.13
N VAL A 14 -5.22 17.49 19.78
CA VAL A 14 -6.46 17.04 19.13
C VAL A 14 -7.67 17.87 19.54
N LYS A 15 -8.69 17.84 18.69
CA LYS A 15 -10.05 18.25 19.01
C LYS A 15 -10.96 17.06 18.81
N ILE A 16 -11.78 16.78 19.82
CA ILE A 16 -12.68 15.64 19.81
C ILE A 16 -14.11 16.15 19.63
N LYS A 17 -14.82 15.57 18.66
CA LYS A 17 -16.25 15.78 18.45
C LYS A 17 -16.99 14.46 18.63
N ARG A 18 -18.20 14.52 19.16
CA ARG A 18 -19.10 13.37 19.30
C ARG A 18 -20.21 13.50 18.28
N GLU A 19 -20.37 12.48 17.43
CA GLU A 19 -21.40 12.40 16.40
C GLU A 19 -22.14 11.07 16.52
N GLY A 20 -23.27 11.08 17.24
CA GLY A 20 -24.01 9.85 17.55
C GLY A 20 -23.16 8.91 18.41
N GLU A 21 -22.92 7.70 17.91
CA GLU A 21 -22.07 6.68 18.55
C GLU A 21 -20.57 6.80 18.18
N TYR A 22 -20.19 7.86 17.45
CA TYR A 22 -18.84 8.03 16.92
C TYR A 22 -18.08 9.19 17.60
N ALA A 23 -16.80 8.95 17.87
CA ALA A 23 -15.83 9.98 18.19
C ALA A 23 -15.06 10.37 16.92
N ILE A 24 -15.00 11.67 16.63
CA ILE A 24 -14.21 12.26 15.54
C ILE A 24 -13.02 12.98 16.17
N ILE A 25 -11.81 12.53 15.85
CA ILE A 25 -10.55 13.05 16.39
C ILE A 25 -9.83 13.81 15.29
N GLU A 26 -9.87 15.13 15.40
CA GLU A 26 -9.21 16.07 14.49
C GLU A 26 -7.86 16.47 15.08
N TYR A 27 -6.77 16.16 14.38
CA TYR A 27 -5.43 16.55 14.79
C TYR A 27 -5.17 18.03 14.50
N ALA A 28 -4.42 18.68 15.39
CA ALA A 28 -3.92 20.04 15.17
C ALA A 28 -2.97 20.10 13.95
N ASP A 29 -2.16 19.04 13.75
CA ASP A 29 -1.38 18.85 12.52
C ASP A 29 -2.28 18.36 11.38
N ARG A 30 -2.57 19.26 10.43
CA ARG A 30 -3.41 18.98 9.25
C ARG A 30 -2.79 18.00 8.24
N SER A 31 -1.53 17.61 8.42
CA SER A 31 -0.92 16.54 7.63
C SER A 31 -1.36 15.15 8.08
N ILE A 32 -1.99 15.03 9.26
CA ILE A 32 -2.49 13.77 9.82
C ILE A 32 -3.97 13.59 9.49
N MET A 33 -4.34 12.37 9.10
CA MET A 33 -5.71 12.00 8.78
C MET A 33 -6.59 12.02 10.04
N THR A 34 -7.79 12.62 9.93
CA THR A 34 -8.82 12.56 10.98
C THR A 34 -9.20 11.10 11.26
N ALA A 35 -9.30 10.75 12.54
CA ALA A 35 -9.78 9.43 12.95
C ALA A 35 -11.28 9.49 13.30
N GLN A 36 -12.03 8.50 12.82
CA GLN A 36 -13.42 8.27 13.21
C GLN A 36 -13.51 6.90 13.88
N ILE A 37 -13.96 6.88 15.13
CA ILE A 37 -14.00 5.67 15.96
C ILE A 37 -15.43 5.45 16.40
N LYS A 38 -15.95 4.25 16.16
CA LYS A 38 -17.23 3.84 16.72
C LYS A 38 -16.99 3.34 18.14
N ILE A 39 -17.55 4.03 19.12
CA ILE A 39 -17.48 3.63 20.52
C ILE A 39 -18.77 2.90 20.87
N GLY A 40 -19.91 3.55 20.66
CA GLY A 40 -21.21 3.05 21.10
C GLY A 40 -21.97 4.13 21.86
N PRO A 41 -23.14 3.79 22.43
CA PRO A 41 -23.96 4.75 23.19
C PRO A 41 -23.25 5.34 24.41
N GLU A 42 -22.26 4.65 24.99
CA GLU A 42 -21.49 5.08 26.16
C GLU A 42 -20.64 6.33 25.91
N ILE A 43 -20.41 6.72 24.65
CA ILE A 43 -19.66 7.93 24.30
C ILE A 43 -20.21 9.21 24.93
N SER A 44 -21.52 9.25 25.22
CA SER A 44 -22.14 10.41 25.88
C SER A 44 -21.70 10.57 27.34
N GLU A 45 -21.24 9.49 27.97
CA GLU A 45 -20.80 9.47 29.36
C GLU A 45 -19.27 9.60 29.49
N MET A 46 -18.53 9.40 28.39
CA MET A 46 -17.07 9.47 28.38
C MET A 46 -16.52 10.90 28.30
N SER A 47 -15.48 11.19 29.06
CA SER A 47 -14.70 12.43 28.94
C SER A 47 -13.89 12.46 27.64
N ASP A 48 -13.41 13.64 27.26
CA ASP A 48 -12.49 13.77 26.12
C ASP A 48 -11.19 13.01 26.36
N GLU A 49 -10.71 12.95 27.61
CA GLU A 49 -9.52 12.16 27.96
C GLU A 49 -9.76 10.65 27.80
N GLU A 50 -10.92 10.15 28.22
CA GLU A 50 -11.27 8.73 28.08
C GLU A 50 -11.40 8.33 26.60
N ILE A 51 -12.00 9.20 25.77
CA ILE A 51 -12.07 8.98 24.32
C ILE A 51 -10.68 9.00 23.69
N LEU A 52 -9.81 9.92 24.13
CA LEU A 52 -8.43 10.00 23.64
C LEU A 52 -7.60 8.79 24.05
N GLU A 53 -7.73 8.31 25.29
CA GLU A 53 -7.05 7.11 25.78
C GLU A 53 -7.50 5.88 24.96
N PHE A 54 -8.80 5.76 24.71
CA PHE A 54 -9.34 4.70 23.86
C PHE A 54 -8.76 4.75 22.44
N HIS A 55 -8.69 5.94 21.83
CA HIS A 55 -8.05 6.14 20.53
C HIS A 55 -6.56 5.78 20.54
N ASN A 56 -5.80 6.28 21.52
CA ASN A 56 -4.37 6.02 21.63
C ASN A 56 -4.10 4.53 21.76
N ARG A 57 -4.88 3.81 22.57
CA ARG A 57 -4.81 2.35 22.69
C ARG A 57 -5.09 1.65 21.36
N LEU A 58 -6.07 2.11 20.58
CA LEU A 58 -6.34 1.57 19.23
C LEU A 58 -5.19 1.84 18.25
N VAL A 59 -4.51 2.98 18.37
CA VAL A 59 -3.31 3.28 17.58
C VAL A 59 -2.17 2.35 17.99
N GLU A 60 -1.90 2.19 19.28
CA GLU A 60 -0.87 1.29 19.80
C GLU A 60 -1.09 -0.16 19.37
N ILE A 61 -2.30 -0.70 19.55
CA ILE A 61 -2.66 -2.05 19.09
C ILE A 61 -2.44 -2.18 17.58
N ARG A 62 -2.78 -1.15 16.80
CA ARG A 62 -2.54 -1.16 15.35
C ARG A 62 -1.04 -1.14 15.05
N GLU A 63 -0.24 -0.37 15.78
CA GLU A 63 1.21 -0.33 15.63
C GLU A 63 1.85 -1.67 16.01
N GLU A 64 1.39 -2.32 17.09
CA GLU A 64 1.80 -3.67 17.47
C GLU A 64 1.44 -4.68 16.39
N MET A 65 0.20 -4.67 15.88
CA MET A 65 -0.21 -5.54 14.78
C MET A 65 0.59 -5.30 13.51
N VAL A 66 0.99 -4.06 13.23
CA VAL A 66 1.86 -3.72 12.09
C VAL A 66 3.29 -4.20 12.35
N ALA A 67 3.79 -4.09 13.59
CA ALA A 67 5.11 -4.57 13.96
C ALA A 67 5.22 -6.10 13.90
N GLU A 68 4.13 -6.81 14.23
CA GLU A 68 4.03 -8.26 14.12
C GLU A 68 3.69 -8.73 12.69
N TYR A 69 3.25 -7.83 11.80
CA TYR A 69 2.91 -8.20 10.44
C TYR A 69 4.16 -8.47 9.59
N GLU A 70 4.46 -9.76 9.41
CA GLU A 70 5.43 -10.21 8.41
C GLU A 70 4.74 -10.35 7.04
N HIS A 71 5.03 -9.43 6.12
CA HIS A 71 4.54 -9.54 4.76
C HIS A 71 5.30 -10.61 3.97
N ILE A 72 4.64 -11.74 3.70
CA ILE A 72 5.17 -12.77 2.79
C ILE A 72 4.62 -12.52 1.39
N ALA A 73 5.46 -12.00 0.50
CA ALA A 73 5.13 -11.87 -0.91
C ALA A 73 5.07 -13.27 -1.55
N VAL A 74 3.95 -13.58 -2.23
CA VAL A 74 3.78 -14.88 -2.90
C VAL A 74 4.17 -14.75 -4.36
N GLU A 75 5.16 -15.52 -4.78
CA GLU A 75 5.58 -15.61 -6.17
C GLU A 75 4.93 -16.83 -6.85
N ILE A 76 4.41 -16.64 -8.06
CA ILE A 76 3.86 -17.74 -8.84
C ILE A 76 5.01 -18.55 -9.44
N PRO A 77 5.05 -19.89 -9.28
CA PRO A 77 6.09 -20.74 -9.86
C PRO A 77 6.20 -20.60 -11.39
N GLU A 78 7.39 -20.86 -11.92
CA GLU A 78 7.64 -20.89 -13.36
C GLU A 78 6.69 -21.85 -14.10
N GLY A 79 6.35 -21.49 -15.34
CA GLY A 79 5.40 -22.23 -16.18
C GLY A 79 3.93 -22.13 -15.72
N ARG A 80 3.63 -21.35 -14.68
CA ARG A 80 2.25 -21.03 -14.29
C ARG A 80 1.95 -19.56 -14.57
N PRO A 81 0.75 -19.24 -15.08
CA PRO A 81 0.38 -17.86 -15.36
C PRO A 81 0.47 -16.99 -14.12
N GLN A 82 1.19 -15.87 -14.19
CA GLN A 82 1.29 -14.85 -13.16
C GLN A 82 0.07 -13.94 -13.15
N ILE A 83 -0.56 -13.75 -14.31
CA ILE A 83 -1.73 -12.88 -14.46
C ILE A 83 -2.96 -13.67 -14.92
N LYS A 84 -4.13 -13.10 -14.70
CA LYS A 84 -5.40 -13.62 -15.21
C LYS A 84 -6.26 -12.48 -15.72
N CYS A 85 -6.89 -12.67 -16.88
CA CYS A 85 -7.87 -11.73 -17.40
C CYS A 85 -9.23 -11.99 -16.74
N HIS A 86 -9.81 -10.96 -16.13
CA HIS A 86 -11.21 -10.95 -15.72
C HIS A 86 -12.05 -10.33 -16.82
N THR A 87 -12.72 -11.18 -17.59
CA THR A 87 -13.48 -10.79 -18.80
C THR A 87 -14.61 -9.79 -18.52
N LEU A 88 -15.22 -9.83 -17.33
CA LEU A 88 -16.30 -8.89 -16.97
C LEU A 88 -15.79 -7.46 -16.71
N ALA A 89 -14.55 -7.32 -16.28
CA ALA A 89 -13.92 -6.03 -15.97
C ALA A 89 -12.92 -5.59 -17.07
N ASP A 90 -12.76 -6.43 -18.10
CA ASP A 90 -11.76 -6.34 -19.16
C ASP A 90 -10.39 -5.95 -18.58
N GLN A 91 -9.93 -6.71 -17.59
CA GLN A 91 -8.79 -6.33 -16.76
C GLN A 91 -7.90 -7.52 -16.43
N TRP A 92 -6.59 -7.32 -16.62
CA TRP A 92 -5.56 -8.19 -16.07
C TRP A 92 -5.43 -7.99 -14.56
N THR A 93 -5.38 -9.08 -13.81
CA THR A 93 -5.11 -9.07 -12.37
C THR A 93 -3.95 -10.00 -12.03
N PRO A 94 -3.06 -9.60 -11.11
CA PRO A 94 -1.98 -10.45 -10.64
C PRO A 94 -2.55 -11.61 -9.81
N ARG A 95 -1.90 -12.77 -9.89
CA ARG A 95 -2.21 -13.96 -9.08
C ARG A 95 -1.31 -14.09 -7.85
N GLY A 96 -0.16 -13.42 -7.86
CA GLY A 96 0.79 -13.35 -6.76
C GLY A 96 1.29 -11.91 -6.56
N SER A 97 2.07 -11.71 -5.50
CA SER A 97 2.67 -10.41 -5.14
C SER A 97 3.94 -10.09 -5.95
N VAL A 98 4.51 -11.07 -6.64
CA VAL A 98 5.67 -10.90 -7.52
C VAL A 98 5.24 -11.05 -8.97
N LEU A 99 5.61 -10.06 -9.79
CA LEU A 99 5.44 -10.07 -11.23
C LEU A 99 6.82 -10.02 -11.88
N ARG A 100 7.08 -11.00 -12.73
CA ARG A 100 8.25 -11.07 -13.59
C ARG A 100 7.84 -10.57 -14.97
N CYS A 101 8.42 -9.44 -15.37
CA CYS A 101 8.07 -8.74 -16.60
C CYS A 101 9.34 -8.50 -17.43
N VAL A 102 9.24 -8.61 -18.76
CA VAL A 102 10.22 -8.03 -19.68
C VAL A 102 9.69 -6.69 -20.16
N ILE A 103 10.53 -5.66 -20.16
CA ILE A 103 10.18 -4.32 -20.64
C ILE A 103 10.71 -4.19 -22.07
N GLY A 104 9.80 -4.07 -23.04
CA GLY A 104 10.09 -3.74 -24.42
C GLY A 104 9.90 -2.26 -24.73
N ASP A 105 10.35 -1.86 -25.92
CA ASP A 105 10.19 -0.50 -26.45
C ASP A 105 9.01 -0.46 -27.42
N GLY A 106 7.92 0.20 -27.04
CA GLY A 106 6.77 0.49 -27.92
C GLY A 106 6.96 1.78 -28.74
N GLY A 107 8.10 2.45 -28.60
CA GLY A 107 8.40 3.71 -29.27
C GLY A 107 7.97 4.94 -28.45
N PHE A 108 8.31 6.11 -28.97
CA PHE A 108 8.20 7.38 -28.25
C PHE A 108 6.77 7.79 -27.86
N GLU A 109 5.78 7.46 -28.70
CA GLU A 109 4.38 7.87 -28.48
C GLU A 109 3.61 6.87 -27.60
N GLU A 110 3.89 5.58 -27.74
CA GLU A 110 3.15 4.50 -27.04
C GLU A 110 3.78 4.16 -25.67
N GLY A 111 5.08 4.43 -25.51
CA GLY A 111 5.81 4.14 -24.27
C GLY A 111 6.23 2.68 -24.14
N PRO A 112 6.57 2.21 -22.93
CA PRO A 112 7.05 0.86 -22.73
C PRO A 112 5.93 -0.17 -22.93
N ILE A 113 6.31 -1.32 -23.48
CA ILE A 113 5.49 -2.52 -23.57
C ILE A 113 5.96 -3.49 -22.49
N PHE A 114 5.02 -4.14 -21.80
CA PHE A 114 5.32 -5.09 -20.73
C PHE A 114 4.90 -6.49 -21.15
N TYR A 115 5.86 -7.41 -21.22
CA TYR A 115 5.60 -8.82 -21.46
C TYR A 115 5.53 -9.57 -20.15
N ILE A 116 4.39 -10.20 -19.86
CA ILE A 116 4.16 -11.01 -18.67
C ILE A 116 3.48 -12.30 -19.10
N ASP A 117 4.06 -13.44 -18.75
CA ASP A 117 3.66 -14.73 -19.32
C ASP A 117 3.76 -14.67 -20.86
N ASP A 118 2.68 -15.01 -21.58
CA ASP A 118 2.59 -14.92 -23.05
C ASP A 118 1.80 -13.67 -23.52
N GLU A 119 1.57 -12.71 -22.62
CA GLU A 119 0.72 -11.54 -22.88
C GLU A 119 1.54 -10.26 -23.01
N GLU A 120 1.12 -9.41 -23.95
CA GLU A 120 1.67 -8.08 -24.19
C GLU A 120 0.74 -7.03 -23.59
N LEU A 121 1.26 -6.24 -22.65
CA LEU A 121 0.50 -5.18 -21.98
C LEU A 121 1.10 -3.82 -22.32
N ASP A 122 0.26 -2.91 -22.79
CA ASP A 122 0.63 -1.50 -22.89
C ASP A 122 0.72 -0.84 -21.50
N LEU A 123 1.25 0.39 -21.44
CA LEU A 123 1.37 1.15 -20.20
C LEU A 123 0.04 1.31 -19.45
N TRP A 124 -1.08 1.43 -20.19
CA TRP A 124 -2.41 1.61 -19.61
C TRP A 124 -2.92 0.33 -18.95
N GLN A 125 -2.83 -0.80 -19.65
CA GLN A 125 -3.20 -2.13 -19.17
C GLN A 125 -2.35 -2.54 -17.98
N PHE A 126 -1.03 -2.32 -18.04
CA PHE A 126 -0.13 -2.56 -16.92
C PHE A 126 -0.48 -1.67 -15.72
N GLY A 127 -0.76 -0.38 -15.94
CA GLY A 127 -1.23 0.53 -14.90
C GLY A 127 -2.54 0.08 -14.24
N ARG A 128 -3.50 -0.42 -15.04
CA ARG A 128 -4.73 -1.03 -14.52
C ARG A 128 -4.46 -2.29 -13.72
N LEU A 129 -3.52 -3.13 -14.14
CA LEU A 129 -3.13 -4.32 -13.37
C LEU A 129 -2.64 -3.92 -11.96
N LEU A 130 -1.77 -2.91 -11.87
CA LEU A 130 -1.23 -2.39 -10.61
C LEU A 130 -2.30 -1.82 -9.66
N SER A 131 -3.44 -1.37 -10.18
CA SER A 131 -4.54 -0.87 -9.35
C SER A 131 -5.11 -1.92 -8.37
N THR A 132 -4.84 -3.21 -8.61
CA THR A 132 -5.12 -4.30 -7.66
C THR A 132 -4.44 -4.07 -6.30
N TYR A 133 -3.29 -3.38 -6.30
CA TYR A 133 -2.50 -3.06 -5.13
C TYR A 133 -2.66 -1.60 -4.68
N ALA A 134 -3.78 -0.95 -5.01
CA ALA A 134 -4.05 0.42 -4.56
C ALA A 134 -3.89 0.56 -3.04
N GLY A 135 -3.03 1.48 -2.62
CA GLY A 135 -2.70 1.73 -1.20
C GLY A 135 -1.45 1.02 -0.68
N TRP A 136 -0.92 0.05 -1.42
CA TRP A 136 0.34 -0.66 -1.14
C TRP A 136 1.54 0.08 -1.72
N GLY A 137 2.75 -0.28 -1.24
CA GLY A 137 4.02 0.14 -1.85
C GLY A 137 4.54 -0.91 -2.83
N MET A 138 5.35 -0.48 -3.79
CA MET A 138 6.02 -1.36 -4.75
C MET A 138 7.51 -1.01 -4.79
N ARG A 139 8.37 -2.03 -4.86
CA ARG A 139 9.80 -1.90 -5.11
C ARG A 139 10.10 -2.59 -6.44
N ILE A 140 10.74 -1.87 -7.37
CA ILE A 140 11.12 -2.40 -8.68
C ILE A 140 12.62 -2.70 -8.66
N VAL A 141 13.00 -3.87 -9.18
CA VAL A 141 14.39 -4.29 -9.35
C VAL A 141 14.58 -4.66 -10.81
N PHE A 142 15.51 -4.01 -11.50
CA PHE A 142 15.85 -4.33 -12.89
C PHE A 142 16.88 -5.46 -12.91
N VAL A 143 16.60 -6.49 -13.69
CA VAL A 143 17.48 -7.64 -13.92
C VAL A 143 17.54 -7.93 -15.42
N PRO A 144 18.58 -8.63 -15.90
CA PRO A 144 18.58 -9.22 -17.24
C PRO A 144 17.32 -10.05 -17.50
N ASP A 145 16.83 -10.05 -18.74
CA ASP A 145 15.63 -10.77 -19.16
C ASP A 145 15.75 -12.30 -19.01
N ASP A 146 16.98 -12.82 -19.01
CA ASP A 146 17.30 -14.23 -18.77
C ASP A 146 17.38 -14.62 -17.27
N ARG A 147 17.19 -13.67 -16.35
CA ARG A 147 17.32 -13.89 -14.89
C ARG A 147 16.13 -13.41 -14.07
N LEU A 148 14.96 -13.35 -14.67
CA LEU A 148 13.73 -12.88 -14.01
C LEU A 148 13.31 -13.72 -12.78
N THR A 149 13.76 -14.96 -12.69
CA THR A 149 13.37 -15.93 -11.64
C THR A 149 14.36 -15.96 -10.48
N GLU A 150 15.50 -15.29 -10.64
CA GLU A 150 16.52 -15.19 -9.62
C GLU A 150 16.25 -13.94 -8.76
N GLN A 151 16.33 -14.09 -7.44
CA GLN A 151 16.36 -12.91 -6.57
C GLN A 151 17.78 -12.33 -6.58
N PRO A 152 18.02 -11.16 -7.19
CA PRO A 152 19.36 -10.61 -7.26
C PRO A 152 19.80 -10.10 -5.87
N PRO A 153 21.09 -10.13 -5.55
CA PRO A 153 21.61 -9.39 -4.42
C PRO A 153 21.41 -7.89 -4.66
N ILE A 154 21.00 -7.14 -3.63
CA ILE A 154 20.78 -5.70 -3.72
C ILE A 154 21.78 -4.96 -2.83
N GLU A 155 22.60 -4.12 -3.45
CA GLU A 155 23.49 -3.19 -2.75
C GLU A 155 22.76 -1.87 -2.48
N VAL A 156 22.86 -1.34 -1.26
CA VAL A 156 22.34 -0.02 -0.89
C VAL A 156 23.51 0.97 -0.89
N ARG A 157 23.64 1.71 -1.99
CA ARG A 157 24.59 2.82 -2.13
C ARG A 157 24.01 3.87 -3.06
N ASP A 158 24.53 5.09 -2.97
CA ASP A 158 24.34 6.06 -4.03
C ASP A 158 25.23 5.66 -5.22
N PRO A 159 24.69 5.58 -6.46
CA PRO A 159 25.50 5.34 -7.65
C PRO A 159 26.62 6.38 -7.84
N ASP A 160 26.39 7.62 -7.41
CA ASP A 160 27.29 8.76 -7.60
C ASP A 160 28.29 8.95 -6.45
N ASP A 161 28.07 8.31 -5.30
CA ASP A 161 29.05 8.28 -4.22
C ASP A 161 30.26 7.45 -4.69
N SER A 162 31.33 8.16 -4.99
CA SER A 162 32.59 7.59 -5.46
C SER A 162 33.22 6.75 -4.36
N ASN A 163 33.56 5.49 -4.66
CA ASN A 163 34.38 4.63 -3.80
C ASN A 163 35.83 5.14 -3.73
#